data_AF-A0A522C7X7-F1
#
_entry.id   AF-A0A522C7X7-F1
#
_cell.length_a   1.000
_cell.length_b   1.000
_cell.length_c   1.000
_cell.angle_alpha   90.00
_cell.angle_beta   90.00
_cell.angle_gamma   90.00
#
_symmetry.space_group_name_H-M   'P 1'
#
loop_
_entity.id
_entity.type
_entity.pdbx_description
1 polymer ?
#
loop_
_entity_poly.entity_id
_entity_poly.type
_entity_poly.pdbx_seq_one_letter_code
_entity_poly.pdbx_strand_id
1 'polypeptide(L)'
;MDEKRCSTCYLMKPLTDFNQRARATDGLQSRCRACSRAWYEVNREQHKANVRRRNNRVRAEHMARLGRYLLEHPCVDCGEADVRVLEFDHDDPASKLNEVTRLANLSLPWWRVEAEIAKCSVRCANCHRRKTMEEGGFWRAPVERDRRGELLAATTARLGLILNPGRLSKGQLGLW
;
A
#
# COMPACT_ATOMS: atom_id res chain seq x y z
N MET A 1 -39.04 -30.04 10.87
CA MET A 1 -38.70 -29.32 9.63
C MET A 1 -38.31 -27.92 10.10
N ASP A 2 -37.04 -27.57 9.97
CA ASP A 2 -36.53 -26.35 10.61
C ASP A 2 -36.87 -25.14 9.73
N GLU A 3 -37.86 -24.38 10.17
CA GLU A 3 -38.40 -23.24 9.46
C GLU A 3 -38.45 -22.00 10.36
N LYS A 4 -38.35 -20.84 9.72
CA LYS A 4 -38.41 -19.54 10.39
C LYS A 4 -39.26 -18.57 9.59
N ARG A 5 -40.01 -17.71 10.30
CA ARG A 5 -40.79 -16.63 9.70
C ARG A 5 -39.87 -15.47 9.31
N CYS A 6 -39.90 -15.08 8.04
CA CYS A 6 -39.19 -13.89 7.57
C CYS A 6 -39.83 -12.60 8.10
N SER A 7 -39.03 -11.71 8.70
CA SER A 7 -39.51 -10.43 9.25
C SER A 7 -39.81 -9.35 8.18
N THR A 8 -39.97 -9.72 6.91
CA THR A 8 -40.22 -8.77 5.81
C THR A 8 -41.33 -9.23 4.89
N CYS A 9 -41.25 -10.45 4.35
CA CYS A 9 -42.36 -11.03 3.58
C CYS A 9 -43.32 -11.86 4.43
N TYR A 10 -43.02 -12.07 5.72
CA TYR A 10 -43.85 -12.79 6.68
C TYR A 10 -44.13 -14.28 6.38
N LEU A 11 -43.51 -14.85 5.33
CA LEU A 11 -43.61 -16.26 4.98
C LEU A 11 -42.73 -17.16 5.87
N MET A 12 -43.21 -18.37 6.15
CA MET A 12 -42.40 -19.46 6.71
C MET A 12 -41.48 -20.01 5.63
N LYS A 13 -40.18 -20.12 5.96
CA LYS A 13 -39.15 -20.58 5.03
C LYS A 13 -38.16 -21.49 5.75
N PRO A 14 -37.53 -22.45 5.04
CA PRO A 14 -36.45 -23.24 5.59
C PRO A 14 -35.34 -22.37 6.17
N LEU A 15 -34.65 -22.82 7.23
CA LEU A 15 -33.51 -22.07 7.80
C LEU A 15 -32.40 -21.77 6.78
N THR A 16 -32.24 -22.62 5.77
CA THR A 16 -31.28 -22.43 4.66
C THR A 16 -31.58 -21.22 3.79
N ASP A 17 -32.80 -20.69 3.82
CA ASP A 17 -33.21 -19.47 3.11
C ASP A 17 -32.78 -18.18 3.83
N PHE A 18 -32.08 -18.29 4.95
CA PHE A 18 -31.59 -17.16 5.75
C PHE A 18 -30.06 -17.07 5.70
N ASN A 19 -29.55 -15.84 5.80
CA ASN A 19 -28.11 -15.60 5.94
C ASN A 19 -27.69 -15.78 7.38
N GLN A 20 -26.46 -16.25 7.60
CA GLN A 20 -25.90 -16.37 8.95
C GLN A 20 -25.69 -14.99 9.59
N ARG A 21 -25.88 -14.94 10.90
CA ARG A 21 -25.62 -13.77 11.75
C ARG A 21 -25.22 -14.29 13.13
N ALA A 22 -23.91 -14.38 13.37
CA ALA A 22 -23.34 -14.95 14.61
C ALA A 22 -23.90 -14.35 15.91
N ARG A 23 -24.30 -13.07 15.89
CA ARG A 23 -24.89 -12.36 17.04
C ARG A 23 -26.39 -12.58 17.25
N ALA A 24 -27.07 -13.34 16.39
CA ALA A 24 -28.49 -13.65 16.55
C ALA A 24 -28.65 -14.89 17.43
N THR A 25 -29.74 -14.94 18.21
CA THR A 25 -30.04 -16.06 19.13
C THR A 25 -30.03 -17.43 18.44
N ASP A 26 -30.48 -17.48 17.19
CA ASP A 26 -30.53 -18.69 16.37
C ASP A 26 -29.42 -18.74 15.29
N GLY A 27 -28.46 -17.82 15.35
CA GLY A 27 -27.38 -17.71 14.37
C GLY A 27 -27.81 -17.24 12.98
N LEU A 28 -29.07 -16.82 12.77
CA LEU A 28 -29.63 -16.46 11.47
C LEU A 28 -30.20 -15.04 11.44
N GLN A 29 -30.19 -14.41 10.26
CA GLN A 29 -30.89 -13.16 10.05
C GLN A 29 -32.41 -13.34 10.23
N SER A 30 -33.11 -12.27 10.61
CA SER A 30 -34.58 -12.27 10.70
C SER A 30 -35.26 -12.22 9.33
N ARG A 31 -34.54 -11.75 8.30
CA ARG A 31 -35.00 -11.60 6.92
C ARG A 31 -34.41 -12.70 6.04
N CYS A 32 -35.22 -13.26 5.14
CA CYS A 32 -34.76 -14.26 4.18
C CYS A 32 -33.85 -13.64 3.10
N ARG A 33 -33.05 -14.48 2.43
CA ARG A 33 -32.10 -14.12 1.36
C ARG A 33 -32.75 -13.31 0.24
N ALA A 34 -33.95 -13.70 -0.19
CA ALA A 34 -34.68 -13.02 -1.26
C ALA A 34 -35.01 -11.56 -0.86
N CYS A 35 -35.61 -11.35 0.31
CA CYS A 35 -35.91 -10.01 0.81
C CYS A 35 -34.62 -9.20 1.08
N SER A 36 -33.54 -9.85 1.54
CA SER A 36 -32.25 -9.18 1.73
C SER A 36 -31.64 -8.71 0.40
N ARG A 37 -31.75 -9.51 -0.66
CA ARG A 37 -31.32 -9.13 -2.01
C ARG A 37 -32.16 -7.98 -2.56
N ALA A 38 -33.49 -8.04 -2.45
CA ALA A 38 -34.37 -6.98 -2.92
C ALA A 38 -34.08 -5.64 -2.21
N TRP A 39 -33.88 -5.69 -0.89
CA TRP A 39 -33.47 -4.51 -0.13
C TRP A 39 -32.12 -3.97 -0.60
N TYR A 40 -31.12 -4.84 -0.81
CA TYR A 40 -29.80 -4.41 -1.27
C TYR A 40 -29.86 -3.75 -2.65
N GLU A 41 -30.64 -4.27 -3.58
CA GLU A 41 -30.78 -3.69 -4.92
C GLU A 41 -31.33 -2.26 -4.86
N VAL A 42 -32.43 -2.06 -4.13
CA VAL A 42 -33.05 -0.74 -3.95
C VAL A 42 -32.11 0.24 -3.25
N ASN A 43 -31.29 -0.24 -2.30
CA ASN A 43 -30.43 0.62 -1.48
C ASN A 43 -28.98 0.64 -1.99
N ARG A 44 -28.68 0.05 -3.15
CA ARG A 44 -27.31 -0.19 -3.62
C ARG A 44 -26.51 1.09 -3.74
N GLU A 45 -27.09 2.11 -4.36
CA GLU A 45 -26.42 3.40 -4.56
C GLU A 45 -26.25 4.16 -3.25
N GLN A 46 -27.24 4.14 -2.37
CA GLN A 46 -27.10 4.74 -1.04
C GLN A 46 -26.03 4.02 -0.20
N HIS A 47 -25.97 2.68 -0.28
CA HIS A 47 -24.96 1.87 0.38
C HIS A 47 -23.56 2.21 -0.13
N LYS A 48 -23.36 2.26 -1.45
CA LYS A 48 -22.08 2.69 -2.06
C LYS A 48 -21.71 4.12 -1.65
N ALA A 49 -22.66 5.04 -1.65
CA ALA A 49 -22.43 6.42 -1.23
C ALA A 49 -22.01 6.50 0.25
N ASN A 50 -22.64 5.71 1.13
CA ASN A 50 -22.26 5.60 2.53
C ASN A 50 -20.85 5.03 2.71
N VAL A 51 -20.51 3.96 1.98
CA VAL A 51 -19.16 3.38 1.99
C VAL A 51 -18.13 4.39 1.49
N ARG A 52 -18.40 5.08 0.38
CA ARG A 52 -17.50 6.11 -0.16
C ARG A 52 -17.30 7.27 0.82
N ARG A 53 -18.37 7.77 1.44
CA ARG A 53 -18.28 8.83 2.47
C ARG A 53 -17.43 8.39 3.65
N ARG A 54 -17.65 7.17 4.16
CA ARG A 54 -16.86 6.58 5.24
C ARG A 54 -15.38 6.49 4.84
N ASN A 55 -15.08 5.90 3.69
CA ASN A 55 -13.71 5.70 3.24
C ASN A 55 -12.99 7.03 2.99
N ASN A 56 -13.67 8.03 2.43
CA ASN A 56 -13.10 9.37 2.26
C ASN A 56 -12.73 10.01 3.60
N ARG A 57 -13.61 9.89 4.62
CA ARG A 57 -13.32 10.38 5.97
C ARG A 57 -12.12 9.67 6.59
N VAL A 58 -12.09 8.34 6.54
CA VAL A 58 -10.98 7.53 7.09
C VAL A 58 -9.67 7.84 6.37
N ARG A 59 -9.69 7.94 5.04
CA ARG A 59 -8.52 8.34 4.25
C ARG A 59 -8.01 9.71 4.66
N ALA A 60 -8.87 10.71 4.79
CA ALA A 60 -8.48 12.05 5.21
C ALA A 60 -7.84 12.04 6.61
N GLU A 61 -8.41 11.27 7.54
CA GLU A 61 -7.85 11.07 8.87
C GLU A 61 -6.46 10.41 8.82
N HIS A 62 -6.29 9.36 8.03
CA HIS A 62 -4.98 8.72 7.85
C HIS A 62 -3.96 9.66 7.23
N MET A 63 -4.32 10.42 6.19
CA MET A 63 -3.40 11.39 5.58
C MET A 63 -2.95 12.44 6.59
N ALA A 64 -3.87 12.91 7.46
CA ALA A 64 -3.52 13.83 8.53
C ALA A 64 -2.58 13.20 9.58
N ARG A 65 -2.77 11.92 9.92
CA ARG A 65 -1.86 11.18 10.82
C ARG A 65 -0.48 10.99 10.21
N LEU A 66 -0.40 10.57 8.94
CA LEU A 66 0.85 10.43 8.21
C LEU A 66 1.59 11.77 8.10
N GLY A 67 0.88 12.85 7.78
CA GLY A 67 1.46 14.18 7.71
C GLY A 67 2.05 14.64 9.04
N ARG A 68 1.33 14.43 10.16
CA ARG A 68 1.88 14.71 11.50
C ARG A 68 3.11 13.88 11.83
N TYR A 69 3.08 12.59 11.52
CA TYR A 69 4.24 11.72 11.72
C TYR A 69 5.45 12.25 10.94
N LEU A 70 5.30 12.56 9.65
CA LEU A 70 6.40 13.06 8.82
C LEU A 70 6.92 14.44 9.26
N LEU A 71 6.10 15.29 9.88
CA LEU A 71 6.55 16.57 10.45
C LEU A 71 7.49 16.40 11.64
N GLU A 72 7.38 15.28 12.36
CA GLU A 72 8.19 14.98 13.55
C GLU A 72 9.41 14.10 13.24
N HIS A 73 9.48 13.55 12.01
CA HIS A 73 10.48 12.57 11.60
C HIS A 73 11.18 13.04 10.32
N PRO A 74 12.20 13.92 10.42
CA PRO A 74 12.99 14.32 9.25
C PRO A 74 13.77 13.12 8.67
N CYS A 75 14.32 13.32 7.47
CA CYS A 75 15.16 12.33 6.80
C CYS A 75 16.29 11.85 7.72
N VAL A 76 16.36 10.54 7.97
CA VAL A 76 17.37 9.95 8.86
C VAL A 76 18.81 10.12 8.34
N ASP A 77 19.00 10.32 7.04
CA ASP A 77 20.34 10.41 6.44
C ASP A 77 20.86 11.85 6.34
N CYS A 78 19.99 12.84 6.10
CA CYS A 78 20.42 14.22 5.81
C CYS A 78 19.67 15.32 6.60
N GLY A 79 18.68 14.95 7.41
CA GLY A 79 17.92 15.90 8.23
C GLY A 79 16.91 16.77 7.48
N GLU A 80 16.69 16.56 6.17
CA GLU A 80 15.60 17.22 5.43
C GLU A 80 14.26 17.03 6.15
N ALA A 81 13.51 18.11 6.32
CA ALA A 81 12.26 18.14 7.10
C ALA A 81 11.04 18.51 6.25
N ASP A 82 11.22 18.89 4.98
CA ASP A 82 10.11 19.17 4.09
C ASP A 82 9.33 17.88 3.76
N VAL A 83 8.17 17.73 4.41
CA VAL A 83 7.25 16.59 4.26
C VAL A 83 6.91 16.27 2.80
N ARG A 84 6.96 17.25 1.89
CA ARG A 84 6.65 17.04 0.46
C ARG A 84 7.67 16.14 -0.23
N VAL A 85 8.88 16.02 0.30
CA VAL A 85 9.95 15.18 -0.25
C VAL A 85 10.28 13.96 0.63
N LEU A 86 9.61 13.80 1.77
CA LEU A 86 9.80 12.66 2.66
C LEU A 86 9.01 11.44 2.20
N GLU A 87 9.65 10.28 2.31
CA GLU A 87 9.13 8.97 1.94
C GLU A 87 9.33 7.98 3.11
N PHE A 88 8.42 7.02 3.23
CA PHE A 88 8.61 5.86 4.10
C PHE A 88 9.45 4.83 3.35
N ASP A 89 10.72 4.67 3.73
CA ASP A 89 11.63 3.69 3.16
C ASP A 89 11.69 2.47 4.07
N HIS A 90 11.25 1.30 3.58
CA HIS A 90 11.31 0.06 4.33
C HIS A 90 12.76 -0.34 4.61
N ASP A 91 13.05 -0.64 5.88
CA ASP A 91 14.40 -1.05 6.29
C ASP A 91 14.76 -2.42 5.72
N ASP A 92 13.78 -3.33 5.70
CA ASP A 92 13.83 -4.60 4.96
C ASP A 92 12.66 -4.65 3.95
N PRO A 93 12.92 -4.48 2.64
CA PRO A 93 11.90 -4.56 1.60
C PRO A 93 11.18 -5.90 1.53
N ALA A 94 11.75 -7.01 2.03
CA ALA A 94 11.08 -8.31 2.06
C ALA A 94 10.06 -8.42 3.20
N SER A 95 10.18 -7.60 4.24
CA SER A 95 9.28 -7.58 5.40
C SER A 95 7.97 -6.78 5.17
N LYS A 96 7.90 -6.01 4.07
CA LYS A 96 6.77 -5.13 3.80
C LYS A 96 5.52 -5.91 3.41
N LEU A 97 4.38 -5.51 3.96
CA LEU A 97 3.10 -5.97 3.43
C LEU A 97 2.76 -5.17 2.16
N ASN A 98 2.99 -3.85 2.22
CA ASN A 98 2.73 -2.92 1.12
C ASN A 98 3.31 -1.53 1.41
N GLU A 99 3.17 -0.60 0.47
CA GLU A 99 3.50 0.80 0.72
C GLU A 99 2.58 1.41 1.80
N VAL A 100 3.16 2.10 2.78
CA VAL A 100 2.42 2.77 3.87
C VAL A 100 1.29 3.64 3.33
N THR A 101 1.61 4.49 2.35
CA THR A 101 0.64 5.40 1.69
C THR A 101 -0.48 4.63 1.01
N ARG A 102 -0.20 3.44 0.47
CA ARG A 102 -1.22 2.59 -0.16
C ARG A 102 -2.17 1.98 0.89
N LEU A 103 -1.64 1.46 2.00
CA LEU A 103 -2.47 0.94 3.09
C LEU A 103 -3.40 2.02 3.66
N ALA A 104 -2.87 3.24 3.86
CA ALA A 104 -3.63 4.38 4.32
C ALA A 104 -4.73 4.80 3.33
N ASN A 105 -4.42 4.82 2.02
CA ASN A 105 -5.34 5.17 0.95
C ASN A 105 -6.48 4.15 0.76
N LEU A 106 -6.21 2.87 1.03
CA LEU A 106 -7.21 1.80 1.06
C LEU A 106 -8.10 1.84 2.31
N SER A 107 -7.88 2.80 3.22
CA SER A 107 -8.65 2.95 4.46
C SER A 107 -8.61 1.69 5.34
N LEU A 108 -7.49 0.97 5.34
CA LEU A 108 -7.29 -0.16 6.25
C LEU A 108 -7.24 0.31 7.70
N PRO A 109 -7.61 -0.53 8.69
CA PRO A 109 -7.53 -0.16 10.09
C PRO A 109 -6.17 0.43 10.47
N TRP A 110 -6.16 1.54 11.22
CA TRP A 110 -4.94 2.31 11.51
C TRP A 110 -3.80 1.45 12.06
N TRP A 111 -4.09 0.52 12.96
CA TRP A 111 -3.08 -0.37 13.54
C TRP A 111 -2.27 -1.15 12.48
N ARG A 112 -2.86 -1.45 11.30
CA ARG A 112 -2.11 -2.06 10.19
C ARG A 112 -1.18 -1.08 9.49
N VAL A 113 -1.62 0.17 9.35
CA VAL A 113 -0.80 1.23 8.75
C VAL A 113 0.37 1.55 9.69
N GLU A 114 0.10 1.67 10.98
CA GLU A 114 1.09 1.87 12.04
C GLU A 114 2.10 0.73 12.14
N ALA A 115 1.64 -0.52 12.08
CA ALA A 115 2.53 -1.68 12.02
C ALA A 115 3.41 -1.71 10.77
N GLU A 116 2.96 -1.11 9.66
CA GLU A 116 3.79 -0.97 8.46
C GLU A 116 4.78 0.19 8.58
N ILE A 117 4.36 1.32 9.15
CA ILE A 117 5.26 2.47 9.45
C ILE A 117 6.41 2.03 10.34
N ALA A 118 6.16 1.17 11.32
CA ALA A 118 7.18 0.65 12.23
C ALA A 118 8.30 -0.15 11.56
N LYS A 119 8.15 -0.52 10.27
CA LYS A 119 9.17 -1.21 9.47
C LYS A 119 9.95 -0.25 8.57
N CYS A 120 9.67 1.04 8.65
CA CYS A 120 10.22 2.06 7.77
C CYS A 120 11.06 3.07 8.54
N SER A 121 12.16 3.47 7.93
CA SER A 121 12.82 4.74 8.22
C SER A 121 12.21 5.85 7.35
N VAL A 122 12.15 7.08 7.86
CA VAL A 122 11.78 8.23 7.04
C VAL A 122 13.01 8.77 6.34
N ARG A 123 12.97 8.83 5.00
CA ARG A 123 14.05 9.37 4.16
C ARG A 123 13.51 10.35 3.14
N CYS A 124 14.29 11.35 2.75
CA CYS A 124 13.90 12.16 1.60
C CYS A 124 14.10 11.38 0.30
N ALA A 125 13.34 11.73 -0.74
CA ALA A 125 13.36 11.05 -2.04
C ALA A 125 14.77 10.98 -2.66
N ASN A 126 15.62 11.98 -2.40
CA ASN A 126 17.01 11.98 -2.89
C ASN A 126 17.88 10.95 -2.15
N CYS A 127 17.83 10.91 -0.82
CA CYS A 127 18.60 9.93 -0.04
C CYS A 127 18.10 8.50 -0.29
N HIS A 128 16.78 8.31 -0.35
CA HIS A 128 16.19 7.02 -0.70
C HIS A 128 16.62 6.54 -2.11
N ARG A 129 16.63 7.44 -3.10
CA ARG A 129 17.15 7.12 -4.44
C ARG A 129 18.63 6.74 -4.42
N ARG A 130 19.46 7.45 -3.66
CA ARG A 130 20.90 7.15 -3.53
C ARG A 130 21.12 5.78 -2.90
N LYS A 131 20.45 5.48 -1.78
CA LYS A 131 20.46 4.15 -1.14
C LYS A 131 20.10 3.05 -2.15
N THR A 132 19.00 3.23 -2.88
CA THR A 132 18.58 2.28 -3.93
C THR A 132 19.67 2.08 -5.00
N MET A 133 20.31 3.16 -5.44
CA MET A 133 21.39 3.09 -6.44
C MET A 133 22.61 2.34 -5.91
N GLU A 134 22.99 2.58 -4.65
CA GLU A 134 24.13 1.95 -3.99
C GLU A 134 23.89 0.45 -3.74
N GLU A 135 22.70 0.08 -3.28
CA GLU A 135 22.33 -1.32 -2.98
C GLU A 135 22.08 -2.15 -4.24
N GLY A 136 21.47 -1.57 -5.27
CA GLY A 136 21.14 -2.29 -6.51
C GLY A 136 22.29 -2.48 -7.48
N GLY A 137 23.50 -2.00 -7.18
CA GLY A 137 24.68 -2.20 -8.01
C GLY A 137 24.58 -1.54 -9.39
N PHE A 138 23.85 -0.43 -9.50
CA PHE A 138 23.66 0.27 -10.77
C PHE A 138 24.97 0.90 -11.27
N TRP A 139 25.14 1.00 -12.59
CA TRP A 139 26.38 1.53 -13.20
C TRP A 139 26.73 2.97 -12.77
N ARG A 140 25.74 3.75 -12.34
CA ARG A 140 25.91 5.14 -11.87
C ARG A 140 26.33 5.23 -10.41
N ALA A 141 26.20 4.17 -9.62
CA ALA A 141 26.51 4.19 -8.19
C ALA A 141 27.97 4.62 -7.88
N PRO A 142 29.01 4.17 -8.63
CA PRO A 142 30.40 4.57 -8.38
C PRO A 142 30.81 5.87 -9.10
N VAL A 143 29.88 6.59 -9.73
CA VAL A 143 30.20 7.79 -10.51
C VAL A 143 30.32 8.98 -9.55
N GLU A 144 31.53 9.22 -9.06
CA GLU A 144 31.85 10.39 -8.23
C GLU A 144 32.23 11.59 -9.09
N ARG A 145 31.85 12.79 -8.65
CA ARG A 145 32.32 14.05 -9.23
C ARG A 145 33.27 14.72 -8.24
N ASP A 146 34.38 15.27 -8.73
CA ASP A 146 35.25 16.11 -7.89
C ASP A 146 34.54 17.43 -7.54
N ARG A 147 35.19 18.23 -6.69
CA ARG A 147 34.67 19.55 -6.29
C ARG A 147 34.56 20.55 -7.44
N ARG A 148 35.14 20.27 -8.61
CA ARG A 148 35.05 21.06 -9.85
C ARG A 148 33.99 20.53 -10.81
N GLY A 149 33.29 19.45 -10.44
CA GLY A 149 32.25 18.83 -11.25
C GLY A 149 32.78 17.89 -12.34
N GLU A 150 34.08 17.62 -12.35
CA GLU A 150 34.71 16.67 -13.27
C GLU A 150 34.51 15.24 -12.76
N LEU A 151 34.40 14.29 -13.70
CA LEU A 151 34.24 12.88 -13.34
C LEU A 151 35.53 12.38 -12.68
N LEU A 152 35.48 12.07 -11.38
CA LEU A 152 36.49 11.27 -10.71
C LEU A 152 36.29 9.85 -11.22
N ALA A 153 37.04 9.50 -12.27
CA ALA A 153 37.13 8.20 -12.94
C ALA A 153 36.11 7.15 -12.45
N ALA A 154 35.17 6.76 -13.33
CA ALA A 154 34.28 5.62 -13.09
C ALA A 154 35.13 4.42 -12.63
N THR A 155 35.17 4.15 -11.33
CA THR A 155 36.09 3.18 -10.77
C THR A 155 35.65 1.80 -11.21
N THR A 156 36.32 1.27 -12.22
CA THR A 156 36.20 -0.09 -12.74
C THR A 156 36.67 -1.15 -11.72
N ALA A 157 37.08 -0.74 -10.51
CA ALA A 157 37.60 -1.64 -9.47
C ALA A 157 36.53 -2.61 -8.90
N ARG A 158 35.23 -2.31 -9.03
CA ARG A 158 34.14 -3.29 -8.80
C ARG A 158 33.59 -3.93 -10.07
N LEU A 159 33.99 -3.44 -11.24
CA LEU A 159 33.78 -4.06 -12.54
C LEU A 159 34.91 -5.07 -12.83
N GLY A 160 35.18 -5.98 -11.89
CA GLY A 160 36.02 -7.17 -12.11
C GLY A 160 35.38 -8.21 -13.03
N LEU A 161 34.49 -7.79 -13.92
CA LEU A 161 33.89 -8.58 -15.00
C LEU A 161 33.99 -7.75 -16.30
N ILE A 162 35.21 -7.31 -16.60
CA ILE A 162 35.58 -6.79 -17.91
C ILE A 162 35.48 -7.97 -18.90
N LEU A 163 34.48 -7.88 -19.77
CA LEU A 163 34.56 -8.19 -21.20
C LEU A 163 35.26 -9.51 -21.53
N ASN A 164 34.47 -10.58 -21.69
CA ASN A 164 34.88 -11.69 -22.54
C ASN A 164 34.81 -11.20 -24.00
N PRO A 165 35.91 -11.11 -24.76
CA PRO A 165 35.87 -10.72 -26.17
C PRO A 165 35.37 -11.92 -26.98
N GLY A 166 34.08 -12.19 -26.95
CA GLY A 166 33.50 -13.37 -27.58
C GLY A 166 31.99 -13.28 -27.75
N ARG A 167 31.57 -13.05 -29.00
CA ARG A 167 30.19 -13.01 -29.54
C ARG A 167 29.40 -11.73 -29.32
N LEU A 168 29.59 -10.81 -30.27
CA LEU A 168 28.49 -9.99 -30.78
C LEU A 168 27.53 -10.91 -31.55
N SER A 169 26.38 -11.25 -30.97
CA SER A 169 25.20 -11.61 -31.75
C SER A 169 24.25 -10.42 -31.77
N LYS A 170 24.04 -9.88 -32.97
CA LYS A 170 23.05 -8.85 -33.31
C LYS A 170 21.68 -9.19 -32.72
N GLY A 171 20.99 -8.23 -32.11
CA GLY A 171 19.58 -8.42 -31.78
C GLY A 171 18.95 -7.38 -30.85
N GLN A 172 18.30 -6.40 -31.47
CA GLN A 172 17.11 -5.68 -31.01
C GLN A 172 17.22 -4.54 -29.97
N LEU A 173 16.96 -3.37 -30.54
CA LEU A 173 16.45 -2.12 -29.97
C LEU A 173 15.07 -2.29 -29.27
N GLY A 174 14.83 -1.45 -28.26
CA GLY A 174 13.51 -1.04 -27.75
C GLY A 174 13.64 -0.39 -26.35
N LEU A 175 13.70 0.93 -26.20
CA LEU A 175 12.62 1.95 -26.18
C LEU A 175 11.84 2.02 -24.84
N TRP A 176 12.07 3.15 -24.15
CA TRP A 176 11.35 3.84 -23.06
C TRP A 176 11.21 3.16 -21.68
#